data_AF-A0AAE1QN98-F1
#
_entry.id   AF-A0AAE1QN98-F1
#
_cell.length_a   1.000
_cell.length_b   1.000
_cell.length_c   1.000
_cell.angle_alpha   90.00
_cell.angle_beta   90.00
_cell.angle_gamma   90.00
#
_symmetry.space_group_name_H-M   'P 1'
#
loop_
_entity.id
_entity.type
_entity.pdbx_description
1 polymer ?
#
loop_
_entity_poly.entity_id
_entity_poly.type
_entity_poly.pdbx_seq_one_letter_code
_entity_poly.pdbx_strand_id
1 'polypeptide(L)'
;MSGVTVVLSGDFRQTLPVITRGTRADEVNACIKASQLWQQTKRLSLSTNIRVQLHGGESAGQFANQLLQVGNGQILPSSDDQIKLPFGQMIETENDLIMKVFPNFAQHFTSTAWLCERAILAPKNEAVNNIN
;
A
#
# COMPACT_ATOMS: atom_id res chain seq x y z
N MET A 1 -12.49 31.82 -24.69
CA MET A 1 -12.09 30.43 -24.38
C MET A 1 -12.30 30.21 -22.90
N SER A 2 -13.27 29.39 -22.52
CA SER A 2 -13.43 28.97 -21.12
C SER A 2 -12.70 27.64 -20.98
N GLY A 3 -11.71 27.60 -20.09
CA GLY A 3 -10.99 26.38 -19.76
C GLY A 3 -10.91 26.26 -18.24
N VAL A 4 -11.03 25.04 -17.74
CA VAL A 4 -10.83 24.74 -16.31
C VAL A 4 -9.41 24.22 -16.15
N THR A 5 -8.63 24.88 -15.29
CA THR A 5 -7.33 24.35 -14.86
C THR A 5 -7.56 23.21 -13.89
N VAL A 6 -7.09 22.01 -14.24
CA VAL A 6 -7.19 20.81 -13.39
C VAL A 6 -5.80 20.46 -12.85
N VAL A 7 -5.72 20.26 -11.54
CA VAL A 7 -4.52 19.74 -10.88
C VAL A 7 -4.85 18.36 -10.33
N LEU A 8 -4.06 17.37 -10.76
CA LEU A 8 -4.18 15.99 -10.31
C LEU A 8 -3.06 15.71 -9.32
N SER A 9 -3.40 15.05 -8.21
CA SER A 9 -2.45 14.62 -7.20
C SER A 9 -2.76 13.18 -6.80
N GLY A 10 -1.71 12.38 -6.60
CA GLY A 10 -1.84 10.98 -6.25
C GLY A 10 -0.51 10.24 -6.33
N ASP A 11 -0.53 8.97 -5.96
CA ASP A 11 0.63 8.07 -6.04
C ASP A 11 0.32 6.92 -6.99
N PHE A 12 1.06 6.83 -8.09
CA PHE A 12 0.89 5.77 -9.09
C PHE A 12 1.39 4.40 -8.64
N ARG A 13 1.94 4.30 -7.43
CA ARG A 13 2.29 3.03 -6.76
C ARG A 13 1.14 2.48 -5.92
N GLN A 14 0.00 3.18 -5.87
CA GLN A 14 -1.23 2.68 -5.27
C GLN A 14 -1.91 1.61 -6.14
N THR A 15 -2.89 0.92 -5.57
CA THR A 15 -3.70 -0.08 -6.25
C THR A 15 -4.41 0.49 -7.47
N LEU A 16 -4.56 -0.33 -8.51
CA LEU A 16 -5.32 0.02 -9.70
C LEU A 16 -6.81 0.24 -9.38
N PRO A 17 -7.56 0.97 -10.24
CA PRO A 17 -9.00 1.07 -10.12
C PRO A 17 -9.66 -0.31 -10.14
N VAL A 18 -10.63 -0.53 -9.25
CA VAL A 18 -11.39 -1.78 -9.20
C VAL A 18 -12.51 -1.72 -10.24
N ILE A 19 -12.44 -2.61 -11.24
CA ILE A 19 -13.50 -2.78 -12.25
C ILE A 19 -14.23 -4.09 -11.98
N THR A 20 -15.43 -4.01 -11.42
CA THR A 20 -16.24 -5.19 -11.09
C THR A 20 -16.52 -6.02 -12.33
N ARG A 21 -16.11 -7.30 -12.31
CA ARG A 21 -16.20 -8.24 -13.46
C ARG A 21 -15.39 -7.79 -14.69
N GLY A 22 -14.45 -6.87 -14.52
CA GLY A 22 -13.54 -6.42 -15.57
C GLY A 22 -12.34 -7.36 -15.73
N THR A 23 -11.66 -7.20 -16.86
CA THR A 23 -10.37 -7.83 -17.13
C THR A 23 -9.22 -6.94 -16.64
N ARG A 24 -8.01 -7.50 -16.57
CA ARG A 24 -6.78 -6.73 -16.33
C ARG A 24 -6.60 -5.58 -17.33
N ALA A 25 -7.05 -5.76 -18.58
CA ALA A 25 -6.98 -4.71 -19.58
C ALA A 25 -7.95 -3.57 -19.26
N ASP A 26 -9.15 -3.87 -18.75
CA ASP A 26 -10.12 -2.86 -18.33
C ASP A 26 -9.60 -2.01 -17.17
N GLU A 27 -8.94 -2.63 -16.19
CA GLU A 27 -8.31 -1.90 -15.07
C GLU A 27 -7.23 -0.92 -15.55
N VAL A 28 -6.38 -1.35 -16.48
CA VAL A 28 -5.34 -0.50 -17.08
C VAL A 28 -5.96 0.61 -17.91
N ASN A 29 -7.00 0.32 -18.69
CA ASN A 29 -7.71 1.30 -19.52
C ASN A 29 -8.49 2.33 -18.69
N ALA A 30 -8.93 1.96 -17.48
CA ALA A 30 -9.57 2.88 -16.54
C ALA A 30 -8.56 3.83 -15.86
N CYS A 31 -7.26 3.54 -15.91
CA CYS A 31 -6.25 4.42 -15.34
C CYS A 31 -6.15 5.74 -16.13
N ILE A 32 -5.96 6.84 -15.42
CA ILE A 32 -5.78 8.17 -16.04
C ILE A 32 -4.62 8.22 -17.05
N LYS A 33 -3.61 7.37 -16.88
CA LYS A 33 -2.47 7.24 -17.80
C LYS A 33 -2.87 6.68 -19.18
N ALA A 34 -4.00 5.99 -19.29
CA ALA A 34 -4.56 5.52 -20.55
C ALA A 34 -5.37 6.61 -21.29
N SER A 35 -5.69 7.73 -20.64
CA SER A 35 -6.40 8.84 -21.27
C SER A 35 -5.55 9.53 -22.34
N GLN A 36 -6.16 9.91 -23.46
CA GLN A 36 -5.51 10.72 -24.51
C GLN A 36 -5.01 12.07 -23.97
N LEU A 37 -5.71 12.63 -22.98
CA LEU A 37 -5.32 13.90 -22.34
C LEU A 37 -4.04 13.77 -21.53
N TRP A 38 -3.67 12.56 -21.08
CA TRP A 38 -2.47 12.34 -20.28
C TRP A 38 -1.21 12.84 -20.99
N GLN A 39 -1.14 12.70 -22.32
CA GLN A 39 0.00 13.19 -23.12
C GLN A 39 0.17 14.71 -23.09
N GLN A 40 -0.90 15.44 -22.75
CA GLN A 40 -0.89 16.90 -22.62
C GLN A 40 -0.66 17.36 -21.18
N THR A 41 -0.56 16.43 -20.22
CA THR A 41 -0.36 16.77 -18.81
C THR A 41 1.10 17.06 -18.50
N LYS A 42 1.34 18.12 -17.73
CA LYS A 42 2.66 18.38 -17.15
C LYS A 42 2.82 17.53 -15.88
N ARG A 43 3.81 16.64 -15.88
CA ARG A 43 4.14 15.82 -14.70
C ARG A 43 5.08 16.58 -13.78
N LEU A 44 4.72 16.61 -12.50
CA LEU A 44 5.55 17.12 -11.40
C LEU A 44 5.65 16.03 -10.35
N SER A 45 6.83 15.86 -9.76
CA SER A 45 7.09 14.82 -8.77
C SER A 45 7.54 15.45 -7.46
N LEU A 46 6.99 14.97 -6.35
CA LEU A 46 7.47 15.27 -5.00
C LEU A 46 8.54 14.25 -4.63
N SER A 47 9.72 14.71 -4.24
CA SER A 47 10.87 13.86 -3.87
C SER A 47 11.12 13.80 -2.37
N THR A 48 10.59 14.75 -1.60
CA THR A 48 10.83 14.87 -0.16
C THR A 48 9.77 14.12 0.64
N ASN A 49 10.19 13.10 1.38
CA ASN A 49 9.33 12.43 2.35
C ASN A 49 9.30 13.20 3.68
N ILE A 50 8.34 14.13 3.79
CA ILE A 50 8.18 14.99 4.97
C ILE A 50 7.89 14.18 6.24
N ARG A 51 7.21 13.02 6.14
CA ARG A 51 6.93 12.16 7.29
C ARG A 51 8.23 11.65 7.93
N VAL A 52 9.15 11.17 7.11
CA VAL A 52 10.48 10.74 7.57
C VAL A 52 11.28 11.92 8.13
N GLN A 53 11.24 13.09 7.50
CA GLN A 53 12.00 14.25 7.96
C GLN A 53 11.55 14.78 9.33
N LEU A 54 10.23 14.85 9.56
CA LEU A 54 9.69 15.46 10.78
C LEU A 54 9.56 14.47 11.95
N HIS A 55 9.36 13.19 11.66
CA HIS A 55 9.00 12.18 12.68
C HIS A 55 9.83 10.89 12.59
N GLY A 56 10.78 10.79 11.66
CA GLY A 56 11.55 9.57 11.41
C GLY A 56 12.96 9.62 11.99
N GLY A 57 13.43 8.47 12.49
CA GLY A 57 14.86 8.20 12.69
C GLY A 57 15.50 7.59 11.43
N GLU A 58 16.79 7.26 11.51
CA GLU A 58 17.51 6.61 10.38
C GLU A 58 16.81 5.35 9.86
N SER A 59 16.22 4.55 10.75
CA SER A 59 15.45 3.35 10.40
C SER A 59 14.21 3.66 9.54
N ALA A 60 13.54 4.78 9.78
CA ALA A 60 12.38 5.20 8.99
C ALA A 60 12.78 5.62 7.58
N GLY A 61 13.95 6.26 7.43
CA GLY A 61 14.51 6.61 6.12
C GLY A 61 14.90 5.38 5.30
N GLN A 62 15.55 4.41 5.95
CA GLN A 62 15.87 3.12 5.32
C GLN A 62 14.60 2.38 4.87
N PHE A 63 13.59 2.28 5.75
CA PHE A 63 12.31 1.67 5.42
C PHE A 63 11.62 2.37 4.24
N ALA A 64 11.59 3.71 4.22
CA ALA A 64 11.00 4.46 3.12
C ALA A 64 11.70 4.20 1.77
N ASN A 65 13.03 4.10 1.77
CA ASN A 65 13.80 3.77 0.56
C ASN A 65 13.51 2.35 0.08
N GLN A 66 13.44 1.39 1.00
CA GLN A 66 13.08 0.01 0.68
C GLN A 66 11.66 -0.09 0.12
N LEU A 67 10.70 0.64 0.69
CA LEU A 67 9.32 0.70 0.19
C LEU A 67 9.25 1.30 -1.22
N LEU A 68 10.07 2.32 -1.51
CA LEU A 68 10.18 2.88 -2.86
C LEU A 68 10.76 1.88 -3.86
N GLN A 69 11.73 1.05 -3.47
CA GLN A 69 12.27 0.00 -4.34
C GLN A 69 11.19 -1.02 -4.73
N VAL A 70 10.37 -1.44 -3.76
CA VAL A 70 9.20 -2.31 -4.03
C VAL A 70 8.24 -1.61 -5.00
N GLY A 71 7.81 -0.39 -4.69
CA GLY A 71 6.82 0.33 -5.50
C GLY A 71 7.30 0.72 -6.90
N ASN A 72 8.61 0.79 -7.12
CA ASN A 72 9.21 1.02 -8.44
C ASN A 72 9.47 -0.29 -9.22
N GLY A 73 9.17 -1.46 -8.65
CA GLY A 73 9.43 -2.76 -9.28
C GLY A 73 10.92 -3.09 -9.41
N GLN A 74 11.75 -2.58 -8.49
CA GLN A 74 13.20 -2.78 -8.51
C GLN A 74 13.64 -4.06 -7.79
N ILE A 75 12.72 -4.72 -7.08
CA ILE A 75 12.97 -5.99 -6.42
C ILE A 75 12.58 -7.10 -7.39
N LEU A 76 13.57 -7.89 -7.80
CA LEU A 76 13.35 -9.00 -8.72
C LEU A 76 12.63 -10.15 -7.99
N PRO A 77 11.65 -10.79 -8.64
CA PRO A 77 11.04 -11.98 -8.10
C PRO A 77 12.05 -13.15 -8.05
N SER A 78 11.88 -14.03 -7.08
CA SER A 78 12.53 -15.34 -7.04
C SER A 78 11.93 -16.28 -8.11
N SER A 79 12.49 -17.48 -8.22
CA SER A 79 12.07 -18.50 -9.20
C SER A 79 10.61 -18.94 -9.10
N ASP A 80 9.94 -18.61 -8.01
CA ASP A 80 8.53 -18.90 -7.72
C ASP A 80 7.60 -17.69 -7.93
N ASP A 81 8.06 -16.66 -8.64
CA ASP A 81 7.36 -15.39 -8.88
C ASP A 81 7.01 -14.60 -7.60
N GLN A 82 7.65 -14.92 -6.47
CA GLN A 82 7.49 -14.17 -5.23
C GLN A 82 8.59 -13.12 -5.07
N ILE A 83 8.29 -12.02 -4.39
CA ILE A 83 9.33 -11.05 -4.00
C ILE A 83 9.69 -11.26 -2.53
N LYS A 84 10.97 -11.28 -2.22
CA LYS A 84 11.42 -11.22 -0.83
C LYS A 84 11.40 -9.78 -0.37
N LEU A 85 10.52 -9.46 0.57
CA LEU A 85 10.46 -8.11 1.13
C LEU A 85 11.75 -7.82 1.92
N PRO A 86 12.38 -6.65 1.71
CA PRO A 86 13.61 -6.25 2.41
C PRO A 86 13.32 -5.73 3.83
N PHE A 87 12.07 -5.74 4.26
CA PHE A 87 11.59 -5.29 5.56
C PHE A 87 10.50 -6.24 6.08
N GLY A 88 10.21 -6.08 7.37
CA GLY A 88 9.23 -6.93 8.05
C GLY A 88 9.81 -8.28 8.46
N GLN A 89 8.95 -9.10 9.06
CA GLN A 89 9.28 -10.44 9.52
C GLN A 89 8.19 -11.37 9.01
N MET A 90 8.61 -12.50 8.44
CA MET A 90 7.68 -13.56 8.07
C MET A 90 7.21 -14.28 9.34
N ILE A 91 5.92 -14.62 9.36
CA ILE A 91 5.29 -15.37 10.44
C ILE A 91 4.67 -16.60 9.79
N GLU A 92 4.84 -17.76 10.43
CA GLU A 92 4.49 -19.05 9.84
C GLU A 92 3.01 -19.39 9.98
N THR A 93 2.35 -18.90 11.03
CA THR A 93 0.95 -19.22 11.31
C THR A 93 0.09 -17.98 11.52
N GLU A 94 -1.20 -18.11 11.21
CA GLU A 94 -2.20 -17.07 11.46
C GLU A 94 -2.33 -16.77 12.97
N ASN A 95 -2.29 -17.80 13.80
CA ASN A 95 -2.39 -17.63 15.26
C ASN A 95 -1.21 -16.84 15.83
N ASP A 96 0.01 -17.07 15.34
CA ASP A 96 1.18 -16.30 15.76
C ASP A 96 1.07 -14.83 15.32
N LEU A 97 0.51 -14.58 14.14
CA LEU A 97 0.24 -13.22 13.67
C LEU A 97 -0.78 -12.51 14.56
N ILE A 98 -1.90 -13.18 14.87
CA ILE A 98 -2.95 -12.66 15.76
C ILE A 98 -2.36 -12.34 17.14
N MET A 99 -1.63 -13.28 17.74
CA MET A 99 -1.01 -13.09 19.07
C MET A 99 0.02 -11.97 19.08
N LYS A 100 0.74 -11.76 17.97
CA LYS A 100 1.72 -10.68 17.84
C LYS A 100 1.08 -9.30 17.67
N VAL A 101 0.02 -9.20 16.87
CA VAL A 101 -0.65 -7.92 16.58
C VAL A 101 -1.63 -7.53 17.70
N PHE A 102 -2.35 -8.52 18.25
CA PHE A 102 -3.36 -8.35 19.30
C PHE A 102 -3.02 -9.13 20.58
N PRO A 103 -1.90 -8.82 21.26
CA PRO A 103 -1.54 -9.50 22.49
C PRO A 103 -2.56 -9.22 23.60
N ASN A 104 -2.88 -10.23 24.40
CA ASN A 104 -3.82 -10.12 25.53
C ASN A 104 -5.19 -9.53 25.14
N PHE A 105 -5.70 -9.86 23.96
CA PHE A 105 -6.94 -9.30 23.41
C PHE A 105 -8.11 -9.31 24.41
N ALA A 106 -8.30 -10.40 25.15
CA ALA A 106 -9.36 -10.54 26.16
C ALA A 106 -9.34 -9.46 27.27
N GLN A 107 -8.19 -8.80 27.50
CA GLN A 107 -8.05 -7.70 28.47
C GLN A 107 -8.27 -6.32 27.83
N HIS A 108 -8.15 -6.21 26.51
CA HIS A 108 -8.12 -4.93 25.80
C HIS A 108 -9.24 -4.74 24.78
N PHE A 109 -10.09 -5.74 24.53
CA PHE A 109 -11.13 -5.70 23.49
C PHE A 109 -12.17 -4.57 23.66
N THR A 110 -12.26 -3.95 24.84
CA THR A 110 -13.14 -2.80 25.11
C THR A 110 -12.43 -1.45 24.95
N SER A 111 -11.10 -1.44 24.78
CA SER A 111 -10.30 -0.22 24.66
C SER A 111 -10.19 0.22 23.20
N THR A 112 -10.98 1.21 22.82
CA THR A 112 -10.92 1.80 21.47
C THR A 112 -9.54 2.32 21.13
N ALA A 113 -8.86 2.99 22.07
CA ALA A 113 -7.52 3.53 21.85
C ALA A 113 -6.51 2.42 21.51
N TRP A 114 -6.61 1.28 22.18
CA TRP A 114 -5.74 0.14 21.93
C TRP A 114 -6.07 -0.54 20.58
N LEU A 115 -7.35 -0.67 20.24
CA LEU A 115 -7.77 -1.29 18.97
C LEU A 115 -7.38 -0.44 17.75
N CYS A 116 -7.48 0.88 17.82
CA CYS A 116 -7.24 1.77 16.67
C CYS A 116 -5.79 1.82 16.17
N GLU A 117 -4.82 1.37 16.97
CA GLU A 117 -3.40 1.38 16.62
C GLU A 117 -2.94 0.09 15.91
N ARG A 118 -3.85 -0.87 15.70
CA ARG A 118 -3.52 -2.24 15.28
C ARG A 118 -4.44 -2.67 14.14
N ALA A 119 -3.90 -3.42 13.20
CA ALA A 119 -4.68 -4.02 12.12
C ALA A 119 -3.98 -5.27 11.58
N ILE A 120 -4.78 -6.27 11.23
CA ILE A 120 -4.37 -7.37 10.35
C ILE A 120 -5.06 -7.12 9.01
N LEU A 121 -4.27 -7.10 7.93
CA LEU A 121 -4.78 -6.91 6.58
C LEU A 121 -4.68 -8.24 5.83
N ALA A 122 -5.74 -8.59 5.11
CA ALA A 122 -5.76 -9.77 4.25
C ALA A 122 -6.22 -9.39 2.82
N PRO A 123 -5.74 -10.09 1.77
CA PRO A 123 -6.10 -9.76 0.38
C PRO A 123 -7.58 -10.01 0.04
N LYS A 124 -8.28 -10.86 0.79
CA LYS A 124 -9.66 -11.28 0.52
C LYS A 124 -10.52 -11.14 1.77
N ASN A 125 -11.78 -10.74 1.57
CA ASN A 125 -12.77 -10.63 2.65
C ASN A 125 -13.06 -11.97 3.34
N GLU A 126 -12.96 -13.10 2.62
CA GLU A 126 -13.10 -14.43 3.23
C GLU A 126 -12.07 -14.66 4.34
N ALA A 127 -10.80 -14.32 4.09
CA ALA A 127 -9.75 -14.42 5.10
C ALA A 127 -9.97 -13.42 6.24
N VAL A 128 -10.41 -12.20 5.94
CA VAL A 128 -10.79 -11.21 6.98
C VAL A 128 -11.90 -11.77 7.88
N ASN A 129 -12.93 -12.39 7.31
CA ASN A 129 -14.04 -12.97 8.06
C ASN A 129 -13.65 -14.19 8.88
N ASN A 130 -12.63 -14.95 8.48
CA ASN A 130 -12.14 -16.08 9.26
C ASN A 130 -11.34 -15.62 10.49
N ILE A 131 -10.68 -14.46 10.40
CA ILE A 131 -9.88 -13.88 11.49
C ILE A 131 -10.75 -13.14 12.51
N ASN A 132 -11.81 -12.47 12.04
CA ASN A 132 -12.75 -11.68 12.88
C ASN A 132 -13.75 -12.56 13.64
#